data_AF-A0A9R1U5S3-F1
#
_entry.id   AF-A0A9R1U5S3-F1
#
_cell.length_a   1.000
_cell.length_b   1.000
_cell.length_c   1.000
_cell.angle_alpha   90.00
_cell.angle_beta   90.00
_cell.angle_gamma   90.00
#
_symmetry.space_group_name_H-M   'P 1'
#
loop_
_entity.id
_entity.type
_entity.pdbx_description
1 polymer ?
#
loop_
_entity_poly.entity_id
_entity_poly.type
_entity_poly.pdbx_seq_one_letter_code
_entity_poly.pdbx_strand_id
1 'polypeptide(L)'
;MITPEQIAEMEANVDDISFEAAAEEEKATRHDVMAHVHVFGKQCPKAAPIIHLGATSCYVGDNTDLLVLRKGFDILMPKLIGVISRLSKFAEEYRSLPTLGFTHLQPAQLTTVGKRTTLWLHDLLMDERALRRARNDLKFRGVKGTTGTQASFLQLFNA
;
A
#
# COMPACT_ATOMS: atom_id res chain seq x y z
N MET A 1 20.82 16.36 20.16
CA MET A 1 21.29 16.27 18.76
C MET A 1 21.35 14.79 18.39
N ILE A 2 20.82 14.39 17.24
CA ILE A 2 20.88 13.00 16.74
C ILE A 2 22.24 12.80 16.07
N THR A 3 22.96 11.72 16.38
CA THR A 3 24.30 11.46 15.83
C THR A 3 24.28 10.46 14.67
N PRO A 4 25.26 10.52 13.74
CA PRO A 4 25.37 9.54 12.65
C PRO A 4 25.49 8.11 13.13
N GLU A 5 26.14 7.88 14.29
CA GLU A 5 26.31 6.54 14.86
C GLU A 5 24.98 5.95 15.33
N GLN A 6 24.06 6.77 15.84
CA GLN A 6 22.71 6.33 16.21
C GLN A 6 21.92 5.90 14.96
N ILE A 7 22.02 6.68 13.88
CA ILE A 7 21.35 6.36 12.60
C ILE A 7 21.93 5.07 12.01
N ALA A 8 23.26 4.96 11.94
CA ALA A 8 23.93 3.79 11.40
C ALA A 8 23.63 2.51 12.20
N GLU A 9 23.49 2.61 13.52
CA GLU A 9 23.06 1.48 14.37
C GLU A 9 21.63 1.03 14.02
N MET A 10 20.69 1.96 13.81
CA MET A 10 19.34 1.62 13.38
C MET A 10 19.30 0.99 11.98
N GLU A 11 20.04 1.56 11.02
CA GLU A 11 20.10 1.04 9.65
C GLU A 11 20.68 -0.38 9.60
N ALA A 12 21.71 -0.66 10.40
CA ALA A 12 22.33 -1.99 10.47
C ALA A 12 21.40 -3.08 11.03
N ASN A 13 20.37 -2.70 11.80
CA ASN A 13 19.45 -3.63 12.47
C ASN A 13 18.02 -3.58 11.91
N VAL A 14 17.76 -2.85 10.81
CA VAL A 14 16.39 -2.63 10.30
C VAL A 14 15.65 -3.92 9.92
N ASP A 15 16.39 -4.92 9.45
CA ASP A 15 15.84 -6.23 9.03
C ASP A 15 15.97 -7.32 10.12
N ASP A 16 16.67 -7.04 11.23
CA ASP A 16 16.80 -7.95 12.37
C ASP A 16 15.61 -7.77 13.33
N ILE A 17 14.47 -8.37 13.00
CA ILE A 17 13.23 -8.20 13.77
C ILE A 17 13.00 -9.40 14.70
N SER A 18 13.04 -9.17 16.01
CA SER A 18 12.66 -10.18 17.01
C SER A 18 11.15 -10.16 17.29
N PHE A 19 10.40 -10.96 16.54
CA PHE A 19 8.93 -11.03 16.67
C PHE A 19 8.48 -11.60 18.02
N GLU A 20 9.20 -12.59 18.57
CA GLU A 20 8.88 -13.17 19.88
C GLU A 20 9.05 -12.13 21.00
N ALA A 21 10.13 -11.34 20.95
CA ALA A 21 10.35 -10.28 21.91
C ALA A 21 9.29 -9.17 21.79
N ALA A 22 8.90 -8.82 20.56
CA ALA A 22 7.84 -7.85 20.31
C ALA A 22 6.48 -8.32 20.85
N ALA A 23 6.13 -9.60 20.65
CA ALA A 23 4.88 -10.17 21.15
C ALA A 23 4.80 -10.20 22.68
N GLU A 24 5.89 -10.56 23.37
CA GLU A 24 5.94 -10.54 24.84
C GLU A 24 5.89 -9.10 25.39
N GLU A 25 6.59 -8.17 24.75
CA GLU A 25 6.55 -6.76 25.13
C GLU A 25 5.17 -6.12 24.84
N GLU A 26 4.49 -6.52 23.76
CA GLU A 26 3.13 -6.09 23.45
C GLU A 26 2.14 -6.59 24.50
N LYS A 27 2.28 -7.85 24.95
CA LYS A 27 1.46 -8.39 26.03
C LYS A 27 1.60 -7.59 27.34
N ALA A 28 2.80 -7.08 27.63
CA ALA A 28 3.07 -6.27 28.81
C ALA A 28 2.56 -4.83 28.67
N THR A 29 2.83 -4.19 27.53
CA THR A 29 2.50 -2.78 27.28
C THR A 29 1.06 -2.56 26.81
N ARG A 30 0.43 -3.60 26.26
CA ARG A 30 -0.84 -3.57 25.50
C ARG A 30 -0.82 -2.56 24.36
N HIS A 31 0.35 -2.33 23.79
CA HIS A 31 0.56 -1.37 22.71
C HIS A 31 1.67 -1.86 21.77
N ASP A 32 1.26 -2.38 20.62
CA ASP A 32 2.10 -2.86 19.51
C ASP A 32 3.27 -1.93 19.14
N VAL A 33 3.01 -0.64 18.86
CA VAL A 33 4.07 0.30 18.47
C VAL A 33 5.07 0.50 19.59
N MET A 34 4.61 0.66 20.83
CA MET A 34 5.53 0.81 21.96
C MET A 34 6.36 -0.44 22.20
N ALA A 35 5.76 -1.62 21.99
CA ALA A 35 6.48 -2.88 22.06
C ALA A 35 7.62 -2.94 21.04
N HIS A 36 7.35 -2.62 19.78
CA HIS A 36 8.37 -2.54 18.75
C HIS A 36 9.42 -1.46 19.01
N VAL A 37 9.04 -0.29 19.55
CA VAL A 37 9.99 0.77 19.94
C VAL A 37 10.93 0.28 21.04
N HIS A 38 10.43 -0.40 22.06
CA HIS A 38 11.25 -0.94 23.15
C HIS A 38 12.19 -2.05 22.66
N VAL A 39 11.69 -2.99 21.85
CA VAL A 39 12.51 -4.08 21.31
C VAL A 39 13.59 -3.54 20.39
N PHE A 40 13.26 -2.61 19.50
CA PHE A 40 14.24 -1.99 18.62
C PHE A 40 15.25 -1.13 19.38
N GLY A 41 14.84 -0.45 20.45
CA GLY A 41 15.74 0.25 21.37
C GLY A 41 16.68 -0.69 22.14
N LYS A 42 16.25 -1.92 22.47
CA LYS A 42 17.14 -2.93 23.07
C LYS A 42 18.20 -3.42 22.08
N GLN A 43 17.86 -3.52 20.79
CA GLN A 43 18.80 -3.87 19.71
C GLN A 43 19.72 -2.70 19.33
N CYS A 44 19.23 -1.47 19.44
CA CYS A 44 19.94 -0.23 19.11
C CYS A 44 20.13 0.66 20.34
N PRO A 45 20.99 0.29 21.29
CA PRO A 45 21.11 0.98 22.58
C PRO A 45 21.59 2.43 22.46
N LYS A 46 22.39 2.78 21.45
CA LYS A 46 22.81 4.18 21.23
C LYS A 46 21.63 5.00 20.70
N ALA A 47 20.81 4.41 19.84
CA ALA A 47 19.66 5.07 19.24
C ALA A 47 18.39 5.05 20.11
N ALA A 48 18.31 4.19 21.13
CA ALA A 48 17.13 4.02 21.99
C ALA A 48 16.48 5.34 22.46
N PRO A 49 17.23 6.38 22.88
CA PRO A 49 16.63 7.64 23.35
C PRO A 49 15.98 8.50 22.25
N ILE A 50 16.28 8.24 20.98
CA ILE A 50 15.82 9.05 19.84
C ILE A 50 14.83 8.31 18.93
N ILE A 51 14.61 7.00 19.14
CA ILE A 51 13.60 6.24 18.41
C ILE A 51 12.21 6.81 18.74
N HIS A 52 11.42 7.08 17.70
CA HIS A 52 10.05 7.62 17.80
C HIS A 52 9.94 9.01 18.44
N LEU A 53 11.06 9.75 18.53
CA LEU A 53 11.12 11.08 19.15
C LEU A 53 10.10 12.08 18.54
N GLY A 54 9.18 12.56 19.38
CA GLY A 54 8.12 13.51 18.98
C GLY A 54 7.02 12.94 18.08
N ALA A 55 7.17 11.70 17.62
CA ALA A 55 6.20 11.00 16.79
C ALA A 55 5.06 10.40 17.63
N THR A 56 4.10 9.79 16.93
CA THR A 56 2.96 9.08 17.53
C THR A 56 2.73 7.78 16.77
N SER A 57 1.93 6.85 17.32
CA SER A 57 1.73 5.51 16.75
C SER A 57 1.35 5.53 15.27
N CYS A 58 0.45 6.43 14.85
CA CYS A 58 0.06 6.63 13.44
C CYS A 58 1.17 7.19 12.53
N TYR A 59 2.32 7.62 13.07
CA TYR A 59 3.49 7.92 12.24
C TYR A 59 4.04 6.65 11.59
N VAL A 60 4.12 5.53 12.31
CA VAL A 60 4.57 4.27 11.72
C VAL A 60 3.40 3.47 11.16
N GLY A 61 2.26 3.40 11.84
CA GLY A 61 1.07 2.66 11.38
C GLY A 61 0.54 3.17 10.05
N ASP A 62 -0.10 4.33 10.03
CA ASP A 62 -0.76 4.86 8.82
C ASP A 62 0.21 5.06 7.65
N ASN A 63 1.46 5.51 7.90
CA ASN A 63 2.42 5.68 6.80
C ASN A 63 2.85 4.31 6.23
N THR A 64 2.97 3.27 7.06
CA THR A 64 3.24 1.90 6.58
C THR A 64 2.05 1.37 5.80
N ASP A 65 0.82 1.58 6.26
CA ASP A 65 -0.39 1.20 5.52
C ASP A 65 -0.44 1.86 4.14
N LEU A 66 -0.13 3.15 4.04
CA LEU A 66 -0.07 3.86 2.76
C LEU A 66 1.01 3.28 1.83
N LEU A 67 2.16 2.86 2.37
CA LEU A 67 3.19 2.17 1.58
C LEU A 67 2.72 0.79 1.11
N VAL A 68 2.05 0.03 1.97
CA VAL A 68 1.47 -1.29 1.64
C VAL A 68 0.40 -1.14 0.56
N LEU A 69 -0.52 -0.19 0.70
CA LEU A 69 -1.56 0.10 -0.30
C LEU A 69 -0.95 0.46 -1.65
N ARG A 70 0.06 1.35 -1.67
CA ARG A 70 0.75 1.72 -2.91
C ARG A 70 1.42 0.52 -3.58
N LYS A 71 2.12 -0.32 -2.81
CA LYS A 71 2.73 -1.57 -3.30
C LYS A 71 1.67 -2.55 -3.81
N GLY A 72 0.52 -2.64 -3.14
CA GLY A 72 -0.62 -3.44 -3.57
C GLY A 72 -1.11 -3.03 -4.96
N PHE A 73 -1.28 -1.72 -5.20
CA PHE A 73 -1.60 -1.22 -6.54
C PHE A 73 -0.51 -1.57 -7.58
N ASP A 74 0.77 -1.46 -7.22
CA ASP A 74 1.89 -1.82 -8.10
C ASP A 74 1.92 -3.29 -8.49
N ILE A 75 1.42 -4.18 -7.64
CA ILE A 75 1.30 -5.61 -7.93
C ILE A 75 0.09 -5.90 -8.82
N LEU A 76 -1.04 -5.22 -8.57
CA LEU A 76 -2.30 -5.46 -9.29
C LEU A 76 -2.29 -4.86 -10.71
N MET A 77 -1.75 -3.66 -10.87
CA MET A 77 -1.76 -2.93 -12.14
C MET A 77 -1.19 -3.72 -13.34
N PRO A 78 0.03 -4.29 -13.28
CA PRO A 78 0.58 -5.05 -14.41
C PRO A 78 -0.23 -6.32 -14.71
N LYS A 79 -0.87 -6.93 -13.71
CA LYS A 79 -1.73 -8.10 -13.90
C LYS A 79 -3.00 -7.73 -14.66
N LEU A 80 -3.65 -6.62 -14.27
CA LEU A 80 -4.82 -6.10 -14.96
C LEU A 80 -4.49 -5.71 -16.41
N ILE A 81 -3.38 -5.00 -16.63
CA ILE A 81 -2.89 -4.67 -17.98
C ILE A 81 -2.62 -5.96 -18.78
N GLY A 82 -2.08 -7.00 -18.14
CA GLY A 82 -1.88 -8.31 -18.74
C GLY A 82 -3.20 -8.93 -19.23
N VAL A 83 -4.24 -8.93 -18.39
CA VAL A 83 -5.59 -9.44 -18.76
C VAL A 83 -6.16 -8.63 -19.91
N ILE A 84 -6.14 -7.30 -19.82
CA ILE A 84 -6.60 -6.39 -20.88
C ILE A 84 -5.89 -6.71 -22.19
N SER A 85 -4.55 -6.81 -22.18
CA SER A 85 -3.76 -7.11 -23.39
C SER A 85 -4.15 -8.44 -24.03
N ARG A 86 -4.38 -9.49 -23.23
CA ARG A 86 -4.79 -10.80 -23.74
C ARG A 86 -6.19 -10.76 -24.34
N LEU A 87 -7.14 -10.11 -23.66
CA LEU A 87 -8.50 -9.94 -24.17
C LEU A 87 -8.56 -9.02 -25.40
N SER A 88 -7.71 -8.01 -25.50
CA SER A 88 -7.59 -7.16 -26.71
C SER A 88 -7.12 -7.96 -27.91
N LYS A 89 -6.11 -8.82 -27.74
CA LYS A 89 -5.66 -9.74 -28.81
C LYS A 89 -6.76 -10.71 -29.23
N PHE A 90 -7.46 -11.29 -28.26
CA PHE A 90 -8.61 -12.17 -28.53
C PHE A 90 -9.73 -11.43 -29.26
N ALA A 91 -10.07 -10.20 -28.84
CA ALA A 91 -11.10 -9.40 -29.49
C ALA A 91 -10.75 -9.08 -30.95
N GLU A 92 -9.48 -8.78 -31.24
CA GLU A 92 -9.00 -8.50 -32.59
C GLU A 92 -8.98 -9.76 -33.46
N GLU A 93 -8.49 -10.89 -32.94
CA GLU A 93 -8.47 -12.18 -33.64
C GLU A 93 -9.88 -12.60 -34.07
N TYR A 94 -10.86 -12.47 -33.16
CA TYR A 94 -12.24 -12.89 -33.39
C TYR A 94 -13.18 -11.73 -33.80
N ARG A 95 -12.63 -10.61 -34.29
CA ARG A 95 -13.40 -9.40 -34.62
C ARG A 95 -14.51 -9.63 -35.63
N SER A 96 -14.33 -10.56 -36.56
CA SER A 96 -15.25 -10.86 -37.65
C SER A 96 -15.98 -12.21 -37.50
N LEU A 97 -15.74 -12.97 -36.42
CA LEU A 97 -16.39 -14.26 -36.19
C LEU A 97 -17.85 -14.04 -35.74
N PRO A 98 -18.87 -14.31 -36.58
CA PRO A 98 -20.26 -14.11 -36.20
C PRO A 98 -20.68 -15.05 -35.08
N THR A 99 -21.49 -14.57 -34.15
CA THR A 99 -22.09 -15.37 -33.08
C THR A 99 -23.49 -14.85 -32.78
N LEU A 100 -24.37 -15.74 -32.32
CA LEU A 100 -25.70 -15.37 -31.85
C LEU A 100 -25.61 -14.37 -30.69
N GLY A 101 -26.30 -13.23 -30.82
CA GLY A 101 -26.47 -12.27 -29.74
C GLY A 101 -27.50 -12.76 -28.72
N PHE A 102 -27.40 -12.28 -27.47
CA PHE A 102 -28.33 -12.65 -26.40
C PHE A 102 -28.77 -11.42 -25.61
N THR A 103 -30.08 -11.27 -25.46
CA THR A 103 -30.73 -10.34 -24.53
C THR A 103 -31.78 -11.13 -23.75
N HIS A 104 -31.89 -10.94 -22.43
CA HIS A 104 -32.70 -11.83 -21.57
C HIS A 104 -32.32 -13.32 -21.69
N LEU A 105 -31.07 -13.62 -22.07
CA LEU A 105 -30.58 -14.95 -22.43
C LEU A 105 -31.37 -15.64 -23.57
N GLN A 106 -32.13 -14.86 -24.34
CA GLN A 106 -32.85 -15.31 -25.53
C GLN A 106 -32.11 -14.90 -26.81
N PRO A 107 -32.22 -15.68 -27.91
CA PRO A 107 -31.65 -15.34 -29.21
C PRO A 107 -32.03 -13.93 -29.67
N ALA A 108 -31.03 -13.15 -30.09
CA ALA A 108 -31.18 -11.82 -30.66
C ALA A 108 -30.37 -11.68 -31.96
N GLN A 109 -30.33 -10.47 -32.54
CA GLN A 109 -29.54 -10.20 -33.74
C GLN A 109 -28.06 -10.58 -33.53
N LEU A 110 -27.41 -11.01 -34.62
CA LEU A 110 -26.01 -11.44 -34.59
C LEU A 110 -25.08 -10.32 -34.11
N THR A 111 -24.03 -10.72 -33.42
CA THR A 111 -22.86 -9.92 -33.11
C THR A 111 -21.61 -10.69 -33.55
N THR A 112 -20.42 -10.23 -33.19
CA THR A 112 -19.19 -11.03 -33.31
C THR A 112 -18.64 -11.40 -31.94
N VAL A 113 -17.89 -12.51 -31.89
CA VAL A 113 -17.19 -12.93 -30.66
C VAL A 113 -16.27 -11.81 -30.18
N GLY A 114 -15.51 -11.19 -31.09
CA GLY A 114 -14.67 -10.04 -30.75
C GLY A 114 -15.45 -8.85 -30.22
N LYS A 115 -16.57 -8.48 -30.85
CA LYS A 115 -17.44 -7.39 -30.36
C LYS A 115 -17.96 -7.68 -28.95
N ARG A 116 -18.34 -8.92 -28.64
CA ARG A 116 -18.74 -9.28 -27.27
C ARG A 116 -17.59 -9.09 -26.28
N THR A 117 -16.37 -9.52 -26.63
CA THR A 117 -15.18 -9.33 -25.79
C THR A 117 -14.86 -7.85 -25.53
N THR A 118 -15.15 -6.95 -26.48
CA THR A 118 -14.96 -5.50 -26.24
C THR A 118 -15.81 -4.94 -25.11
N LEU A 119 -16.95 -5.57 -24.80
CA LEU A 119 -17.79 -5.16 -23.66
C LEU A 119 -17.08 -5.47 -22.34
N TRP A 120 -16.47 -6.65 -22.22
CA TRP A 120 -15.67 -7.02 -21.05
C TRP A 120 -14.42 -6.15 -20.92
N LEU A 121 -13.78 -5.82 -22.05
CA LEU A 121 -12.63 -4.90 -22.07
C LEU A 121 -13.00 -3.51 -21.57
N HIS A 122 -14.20 -3.01 -21.90
CA HIS A 122 -14.63 -1.68 -21.47
C HIS A 122 -14.63 -1.56 -19.94
N ASP A 123 -15.21 -2.54 -19.25
CA ASP A 123 -15.25 -2.58 -17.79
C ASP A 123 -13.83 -2.62 -17.19
N LEU A 124 -12.96 -3.48 -17.72
CA LEU A 124 -11.58 -3.60 -17.24
C LEU A 124 -10.75 -2.34 -17.48
N LEU A 125 -11.00 -1.60 -18.57
CA LEU A 125 -10.37 -0.31 -18.83
C LEU A 125 -10.84 0.77 -17.87
N MET A 126 -12.12 0.73 -17.46
CA MET A 126 -12.63 1.60 -16.40
C MET A 126 -11.96 1.30 -15.06
N ASP A 127 -11.81 0.01 -14.72
CA ASP A 127 -11.10 -0.43 -13.51
C ASP A 127 -9.63 -0.01 -13.53
N GLU A 128 -8.93 -0.16 -14.66
CA GLU A 128 -7.54 0.26 -14.82
C GLU A 128 -7.40 1.75 -14.54
N ARG A 129 -8.28 2.57 -15.13
CA ARG A 129 -8.29 4.02 -14.90
C ARG A 129 -8.54 4.36 -13.43
N ALA A 130 -9.49 3.68 -12.79
CA ALA A 130 -9.83 3.92 -11.39
C ALA A 130 -8.67 3.55 -10.45
N LEU A 131 -8.06 2.39 -10.65
CA LEU A 131 -6.91 1.94 -9.85
C LEU A 131 -5.68 2.84 -10.06
N ARG A 132 -5.39 3.20 -11.32
CA ARG A 132 -4.27 4.11 -11.63
C ARG A 132 -4.47 5.46 -10.95
N ARG A 133 -5.69 5.99 -10.97
CA ARG A 133 -6.02 7.24 -10.26
C ARG A 133 -5.85 7.08 -8.75
N ALA A 134 -6.46 6.06 -8.15
CA ALA A 134 -6.36 5.82 -6.71
C ALA A 134 -4.90 5.71 -6.24
N ARG A 135 -4.05 5.02 -7.01
CA ARG A 135 -2.62 4.91 -6.75
C ARG A 135 -1.90 6.26 -6.84
N ASN A 136 -2.11 7.00 -7.91
CA ASN A 136 -1.36 8.23 -8.20
C ASN A 136 -1.80 9.41 -7.31
N ASP A 137 -3.07 9.41 -6.88
CA ASP A 137 -3.63 10.44 -6.00
C ASP A 137 -3.36 10.13 -4.50
N LEU A 138 -2.78 8.97 -4.17
CA LEU A 138 -2.53 8.55 -2.78
C LEU A 138 -1.52 9.47 -2.10
N LYS A 139 -1.97 10.20 -1.07
CA LYS A 139 -1.15 11.17 -0.33
C LYS A 139 -0.53 10.52 0.90
N PHE A 140 0.67 10.98 1.26
CA PHE A 140 1.35 10.55 2.47
C PHE A 140 0.86 11.32 3.70
N ARG A 141 0.67 10.62 4.83
CA ARG A 141 0.31 11.28 6.10
C ARG A 141 1.47 12.13 6.61
N GLY A 142 2.68 11.56 6.62
CA GLY A 142 3.88 12.19 7.17
C GLY A 142 3.80 12.37 8.69
N VAL A 143 4.41 13.44 9.21
CA VAL A 143 4.40 13.81 10.63
C VAL A 143 3.24 14.76 10.94
N LYS A 144 2.36 14.35 11.86
CA LYS A 144 1.13 15.10 12.19
C LYS A 144 0.83 15.18 13.70
N GLY A 145 1.58 14.47 14.55
CA GLY A 145 1.27 14.35 15.98
C GLY A 145 0.01 13.51 16.24
N THR A 146 -0.48 13.53 17.48
CA THR A 146 -1.61 12.69 17.94
C THR A 146 -2.92 13.13 17.31
N THR A 147 -3.14 14.44 17.22
CA THR A 147 -4.41 15.06 16.80
C THR A 147 -4.28 15.94 15.56
N GLY A 148 -3.22 15.76 14.77
CA GLY A 148 -3.03 16.49 13.51
C GLY A 148 -2.34 17.86 13.64
N THR A 149 -2.09 18.32 14.86
CA THR A 149 -1.58 19.68 15.15
C THR A 149 -0.05 19.80 15.14
N GLN A 150 0.67 18.68 15.06
CA GLN A 150 2.14 18.64 15.18
C GLN A 150 2.70 19.23 16.50
N ALA A 151 1.87 19.37 17.54
CA ALA A 151 2.26 20.03 18.79
C ALA A 151 3.50 19.41 19.47
N SER A 152 3.63 18.09 19.46
CA SER A 152 4.81 17.38 19.98
C SER A 152 6.10 17.77 19.25
N PHE A 153 6.04 17.94 17.93
CA PHE A 153 7.18 18.41 17.14
C PHE A 153 7.46 19.89 17.37
N LEU A 154 6.43 20.74 17.47
CA LEU A 154 6.61 22.15 17.81
C LEU A 154 7.34 22.32 19.14
N GLN A 155 6.97 21.54 20.15
CA GLN A 155 7.65 21.53 21.43
C GLN A 155 9.10 21.04 21.30
N LEU A 156 9.36 20.02 20.49
CA LEU A 156 10.70 19.50 20.24
C LEU A 156 11.64 20.55 19.62
N PHE A 157 11.13 21.40 18.72
CA PHE A 157 11.92 22.42 18.04
C PHE A 157 12.05 23.74 18.81
N ASN A 158 11.17 23.96 19.80
CA ASN A 158 11.22 25.14 20.67
C ASN A 158 11.93 24.88 22.00
N ALA A 159 12.43 23.66 22.20
CA ALA A 159 13.18 23.22 23.38
C ALA A 159 14.69 23.40 23.23
#